data_AF-A0A7L4R955-F1
#
_entry.id   AF-A0A7L4R955-F1
#
_cell.length_a   1.000
_cell.length_b   1.000
_cell.length_c   1.000
_cell.angle_alpha   90.00
_cell.angle_beta   90.00
_cell.angle_gamma   90.00
#
_symmetry.space_group_name_H-M   'P 1'
#
loop_
_entity.id
_entity.type
_entity.pdbx_description
1 polymer ?
#
loop_
_entity_poly.entity_id
_entity_poly.type
_entity_poly.pdbx_seq_one_letter_code
_entity_poly.pdbx_strand_id
1 'polypeptide(L)'
;MLLIDYLEKAAAYIHERKAAMMRLEAQYRRIYDPDIKKEIATLKQEIRRKHGEINMEILLNLEEFRALKKYFPDLLKVLEEDDCIGKAVSRKLWLLDFKSMPPKEASERFGKVQHDRAQLKDARTFLKKWVGRVASRSITATYPVLKPLITSDMDKDDALEAIDKADKELRRQGWLVLLSDSLIEMPLNRFMVLIGGLSYQEDKANAEVKRASAQGTVAEAKALSNLKGIAGRKGHYERMVTQILLANPSYLKDLKKRKSWLSREKASSLERFARDVTPHSLKERAWLNDMKKKIAG
;
A
#
# COMPACT_ATOMS: atom_id res chain seq x y z
N MET A 1 -1.83 22.45 7.05
CA MET A 1 -3.13 21.80 6.84
C MET A 1 -3.06 20.47 7.57
N LEU A 2 -4.00 20.20 8.47
CA LEU A 2 -4.02 18.96 9.24
C LEU A 2 -4.38 17.78 8.32
N LEU A 3 -3.95 16.57 8.64
CA LEU A 3 -4.37 15.35 7.95
C LEU A 3 -5.89 15.25 7.90
N ILE A 4 -6.57 15.60 9.00
CA ILE A 4 -8.03 15.58 9.05
C ILE A 4 -8.65 16.57 8.06
N ASP A 5 -8.12 17.80 7.96
CA ASP A 5 -8.64 18.78 6.99
C ASP A 5 -8.51 18.24 5.56
N TYR A 6 -7.41 17.54 5.27
CA TYR A 6 -7.23 16.89 3.98
C TYR A 6 -8.25 15.76 3.76
N LEU A 7 -8.43 14.91 4.77
CA LEU A 7 -9.34 13.77 4.69
C LEU A 7 -10.80 14.21 4.52
N GLU A 8 -11.25 15.24 5.24
CA GLU A 8 -12.57 15.85 5.09
C GLU A 8 -12.79 16.40 3.68
N LYS A 9 -11.82 17.18 3.16
CA LYS A 9 -11.87 17.71 1.79
C LYS A 9 -11.87 16.59 0.75
N ALA A 10 -11.10 15.53 0.98
CA ALA A 10 -11.04 14.39 0.08
C ALA A 10 -12.34 13.56 0.11
N ALA A 11 -12.97 13.42 1.28
CA ALA A 11 -14.27 12.78 1.43
C ALA A 11 -15.34 13.56 0.67
N ALA A 12 -15.41 14.89 0.86
CA ALA A 12 -16.34 15.75 0.14
C ALA A 12 -16.16 15.66 -1.38
N TYR A 13 -14.91 15.73 -1.88
CA TYR A 13 -14.60 15.56 -3.29
C TYR A 13 -15.08 14.20 -3.83
N ILE A 14 -14.79 13.11 -3.13
CA ILE A 14 -15.19 11.76 -3.57
C ILE A 14 -16.72 11.62 -3.55
N HIS A 15 -17.39 12.18 -2.54
CA HIS A 15 -18.85 12.18 -2.45
C HIS A 15 -19.48 12.88 -3.65
N GLU A 16 -19.01 14.09 -3.99
CA GLU A 16 -19.47 14.85 -5.16
C GLU A 16 -19.30 14.05 -6.46
N ARG A 17 -18.13 13.44 -6.67
CA ARG A 17 -17.84 12.64 -7.87
C ARG A 17 -18.68 11.37 -7.93
N LYS A 18 -18.94 10.71 -6.79
CA LYS A 18 -19.86 9.55 -6.72
C LYS A 18 -21.29 9.95 -7.06
N ALA A 19 -21.76 11.10 -6.55
CA ALA A 19 -23.10 11.60 -6.84
C ALA A 19 -23.27 11.92 -8.34
N ALA A 20 -22.29 12.59 -8.96
CA ALA A 20 -22.27 12.84 -10.39
C ALA A 20 -22.27 11.53 -11.20
N MET A 21 -21.44 10.56 -10.80
CA MET A 21 -21.38 9.25 -11.44
C MET A 21 -22.72 8.51 -11.38
N MET A 22 -23.42 8.53 -10.25
CA MET A 22 -24.74 7.89 -10.12
C MET A 22 -25.79 8.55 -11.03
N ARG A 23 -25.76 9.87 -11.19
CA ARG A 23 -26.64 10.60 -12.13
C ARG A 23 -26.37 10.20 -13.57
N LEU A 24 -25.10 10.14 -13.99
CA LEU A 24 -24.71 9.69 -15.33
C LEU A 24 -25.05 8.22 -15.56
N GLU A 25 -24.87 7.35 -14.56
CA GLU A 25 -25.26 5.93 -14.67
C GLU A 25 -26.77 5.77 -14.87
N ALA A 26 -27.60 6.60 -14.21
CA ALA A 26 -29.04 6.63 -14.43
C ALA A 26 -29.42 7.13 -15.83
N GLN A 27 -28.72 8.14 -16.35
CA GLN A 27 -28.92 8.63 -17.72
C GLN A 27 -28.49 7.59 -18.77
N TYR A 28 -27.33 6.95 -18.57
CA TYR A 28 -26.81 5.93 -19.48
C TYR A 28 -27.77 4.74 -19.61
N ARG A 29 -28.40 4.29 -18.52
CA ARG A 29 -29.40 3.20 -18.55
C ARG A 29 -30.62 3.51 -19.43
N ARG A 30 -30.88 4.79 -19.72
CA ARG A 30 -32.02 5.21 -20.55
C ARG A 30 -31.63 5.35 -22.03
N ILE A 31 -30.47 5.93 -22.30
CA ILE A 31 -30.09 6.40 -23.66
C ILE A 31 -28.98 5.55 -24.28
N TYR A 32 -28.22 4.80 -23.47
CA TYR A 32 -27.08 3.97 -23.89
C TYR A 32 -25.98 4.73 -24.65
N ASP A 33 -25.83 6.02 -24.37
CA ASP A 33 -24.87 6.90 -25.03
C ASP A 33 -23.40 6.54 -24.68
N PRO A 34 -22.55 6.22 -25.68
CA PRO A 34 -21.13 5.94 -25.49
C PRO A 34 -20.35 7.07 -24.80
N ASP A 35 -20.72 8.34 -24.97
CA ASP A 35 -20.01 9.47 -24.37
C ASP A 35 -20.30 9.59 -22.88
N ILE A 36 -21.53 9.33 -22.45
CA ILE A 36 -21.87 9.19 -21.02
C ILE A 36 -21.04 8.06 -20.38
N LYS A 37 -20.87 6.94 -21.09
CA LYS A 37 -20.02 5.83 -20.62
C LYS A 37 -18.56 6.25 -20.45
N LYS A 38 -18.01 7.07 -21.37
CA LYS A 38 -16.66 7.62 -21.24
C LYS A 38 -16.55 8.55 -20.03
N GLU A 39 -17.54 9.41 -19.80
CA GLU A 39 -17.54 10.34 -18.67
C GLU A 39 -17.60 9.60 -17.32
N ILE A 40 -18.45 8.56 -17.21
CA ILE A 40 -18.47 7.66 -16.04
C ILE A 40 -17.09 7.03 -15.81
N ALA A 41 -16.40 6.61 -16.88
CA ALA A 41 -15.07 6.03 -16.76
C ALA A 41 -14.04 7.07 -16.26
N THR A 42 -14.11 8.31 -16.73
CA THR A 42 -13.29 9.43 -16.25
C THR A 42 -13.51 9.69 -14.77
N LEU A 43 -14.77 9.79 -14.32
CA LEU A 43 -15.09 9.97 -12.89
C LEU A 43 -14.58 8.79 -12.02
N LYS A 44 -14.72 7.55 -12.50
CA LYS A 44 -14.15 6.37 -11.83
C LYS A 44 -12.63 6.47 -11.71
N GLN A 45 -11.95 6.98 -12.72
CA GLN A 45 -10.51 7.19 -12.70
C GLN A 45 -10.10 8.30 -11.73
N GLU A 46 -10.83 9.42 -11.69
CA GLU A 46 -10.60 10.51 -10.74
C GLU A 46 -10.76 10.05 -9.29
N ILE A 47 -11.83 9.31 -8.97
CA ILE A 47 -12.05 8.74 -7.64
C ILE A 47 -10.88 7.83 -7.25
N ARG A 48 -10.47 6.92 -8.15
CA ARG A 48 -9.33 6.02 -7.91
C ARG A 48 -8.03 6.79 -7.68
N ARG A 49 -7.80 7.87 -8.43
CA ARG A 49 -6.65 8.75 -8.26
C ARG A 49 -6.68 9.41 -6.88
N LYS A 50 -7.84 9.94 -6.46
CA LYS A 50 -8.01 10.56 -5.15
C LYS A 50 -7.79 9.58 -3.99
N HIS A 51 -8.25 8.33 -4.12
CA HIS A 51 -7.91 7.26 -3.16
C HIS A 51 -6.40 7.00 -3.11
N GLY A 52 -5.71 7.05 -4.25
CA GLY A 52 -4.25 6.97 -4.30
C GLY A 52 -3.57 8.10 -3.53
N GLU A 53 -4.04 9.33 -3.70
CA GLU A 53 -3.55 10.51 -2.98
C GLU A 53 -3.79 10.40 -1.47
N ILE A 54 -4.99 9.98 -1.03
CA ILE A 54 -5.28 9.73 0.39
C ILE A 54 -4.29 8.75 1.01
N ASN A 55 -3.99 7.64 0.32
CA ASN A 55 -3.02 6.66 0.83
C ASN A 55 -1.62 7.25 1.02
N MET A 56 -1.22 8.20 0.15
CA MET A 56 0.06 8.88 0.27
C MET A 56 0.04 9.94 1.38
N GLU A 57 -1.03 10.71 1.49
CA GLU A 57 -1.17 11.74 2.54
C GLU A 57 -1.20 11.15 3.94
N ILE A 58 -1.85 10.00 4.14
CA ILE A 58 -1.79 9.27 5.42
C ILE A 58 -0.35 8.89 5.79
N LEU A 59 0.46 8.51 4.80
CA LEU A 59 1.86 8.12 5.03
C LEU A 59 2.78 9.33 5.23
N LEU A 60 2.55 10.41 4.49
CA LEU A 60 3.26 11.68 4.68
C LEU A 60 2.99 12.25 6.08
N ASN A 61 1.77 12.09 6.59
CA ASN A 61 1.34 12.54 7.91
C ASN A 61 1.25 11.37 8.92
N LEU A 62 2.14 10.38 8.84
CA LEU A 62 2.06 9.18 9.69
C LEU A 62 2.16 9.49 11.19
N GLU A 63 2.92 10.53 11.58
CA GLU A 63 3.00 10.98 12.97
C GLU A 63 1.65 11.52 13.47
N GLU A 64 0.97 12.32 12.65
CA GLU A 64 -0.39 12.79 12.94
C GLU A 64 -1.37 11.62 13.00
N PHE A 65 -1.27 10.66 12.07
CA PHE A 65 -2.13 9.48 12.05
C PHE A 65 -1.97 8.62 13.32
N ARG A 66 -0.74 8.50 13.85
CA ARG A 66 -0.47 7.87 15.16
C ARG A 66 -1.03 8.68 16.32
N ALA A 67 -0.93 10.01 16.27
CA ALA A 67 -1.48 10.90 17.28
C ALA A 67 -3.02 10.81 17.32
N LEU A 68 -3.69 10.66 16.17
CA LEU A 68 -5.13 10.42 16.11
C LEU A 68 -5.55 9.16 16.85
N LYS A 69 -4.88 8.02 16.60
CA LYS A 69 -5.16 6.78 17.34
C LYS A 69 -4.93 6.94 18.85
N LYS A 70 -3.95 7.74 19.25
CA LYS A 70 -3.59 7.93 20.66
C LYS A 70 -4.56 8.85 21.41
N TYR A 71 -4.94 9.97 20.81
CA TYR A 71 -5.66 11.05 21.52
C TYR A 71 -7.13 11.17 21.14
N PHE A 72 -7.51 10.75 19.93
CA PHE A 72 -8.87 10.86 19.41
C PHE A 72 -9.30 9.55 18.71
N PRO A 73 -9.32 8.41 19.42
CA PRO A 73 -9.64 7.11 18.82
C PRO A 73 -11.06 7.05 18.24
N ASP A 74 -12.03 7.74 18.85
CA ASP A 74 -13.41 7.79 18.35
C ASP A 74 -13.49 8.55 17.02
N LEU A 75 -12.73 9.64 16.88
CA LEU A 75 -12.64 10.37 15.62
C LEU A 75 -12.01 9.50 14.51
N LEU A 76 -10.97 8.75 14.85
CA LEU A 76 -10.36 7.81 13.91
C LEU A 76 -11.39 6.74 13.47
N LYS A 77 -12.19 6.22 14.40
CA LYS A 77 -13.26 5.26 14.10
C LYS A 77 -14.31 5.85 13.15
N VAL A 78 -14.73 7.10 13.36
CA VAL A 78 -15.65 7.79 12.42
C VAL A 78 -15.04 7.89 11.02
N LEU A 79 -13.73 8.20 10.91
CA LEU A 79 -13.04 8.24 9.62
C LEU A 79 -12.92 6.85 8.96
N GLU A 80 -12.83 5.78 9.75
CA GLU A 80 -12.83 4.40 9.25
C GLU A 80 -14.20 3.95 8.71
N GLU A 81 -15.27 4.44 9.33
CA GLU A 81 -16.66 4.13 8.96
C GLU A 81 -17.14 4.96 7.76
N ASP A 82 -16.40 5.99 7.34
CA ASP A 82 -16.77 6.83 6.19
C ASP A 82 -16.75 6.05 4.85
N ASP A 83 -17.87 6.11 4.12
CA ASP A 83 -18.06 5.40 2.84
C ASP A 83 -17.12 5.87 1.70
N CYS A 84 -16.56 7.07 1.81
CA CYS A 84 -15.71 7.68 0.80
C CYS A 84 -14.23 7.42 1.07
N ILE A 85 -13.77 7.57 2.32
CA ILE A 85 -12.35 7.48 2.68
C ILE A 85 -12.02 6.30 3.59
N GLY A 86 -12.99 5.72 4.28
CA GLY A 86 -12.78 4.71 5.32
C GLY A 86 -11.97 3.52 4.86
N LYS A 87 -12.26 2.98 3.67
CA LYS A 87 -11.46 1.90 3.07
C LYS A 87 -9.97 2.24 2.92
N ALA A 88 -9.61 3.49 2.63
CA ALA A 88 -8.21 3.91 2.53
C ALA A 88 -7.58 4.02 3.92
N VAL A 89 -8.31 4.57 4.89
CA VAL A 89 -7.90 4.65 6.31
C VAL A 89 -7.66 3.26 6.89
N SER A 90 -8.64 2.35 6.79
CA SER A 90 -8.56 0.98 7.33
C SER A 90 -7.39 0.19 6.76
N ARG A 91 -7.05 0.40 5.48
CA ARG A 91 -5.90 -0.24 4.82
C ARG A 91 -4.55 0.17 5.39
N LYS A 92 -4.48 1.28 6.15
CA LYS A 92 -3.23 1.82 6.73
C LYS A 92 -3.16 1.66 8.25
N LEU A 93 -4.24 1.26 8.92
CA LEU A 93 -4.26 1.07 10.39
C LEU A 93 -3.18 0.13 10.90
N TRP A 94 -2.84 -0.90 10.13
CA TRP A 94 -1.78 -1.84 10.52
C TRP A 94 -0.43 -1.15 10.76
N LEU A 95 -0.14 -0.03 10.08
CA LEU A 95 1.08 0.75 10.32
C LEU A 95 1.13 1.39 11.70
N LEU A 96 -0.02 1.53 12.36
CA LEU A 96 -0.13 2.04 13.72
C LEU A 96 0.26 0.98 14.76
N ASP A 97 0.42 -0.27 14.34
CA ASP A 97 0.91 -1.37 15.17
C ASP A 97 2.44 -1.53 15.04
N PHE A 98 3.08 -0.76 14.17
CA PHE A 98 4.53 -0.77 13.99
C PHE A 98 5.26 -0.31 15.26
N LYS A 99 6.21 -1.14 15.67
CA LYS A 99 7.16 -0.86 16.74
C LYS A 99 8.55 -1.24 16.23
N SER A 100 9.53 -0.35 16.41
CA SER A 100 10.93 -0.71 16.15
C SER A 100 11.32 -1.84 17.09
N MET A 101 12.18 -2.74 16.61
CA MET A 101 12.61 -3.94 17.32
C MET A 101 14.09 -4.20 17.05
N PRO A 102 14.83 -4.81 17.99
CA PRO A 102 16.23 -5.14 17.80
C PRO A 102 16.45 -6.09 16.61
N PRO A 103 17.61 -6.03 15.93
CA PRO A 103 17.88 -6.82 14.72
C PRO A 103 17.72 -8.34 14.88
N LYS A 104 18.14 -8.87 16.03
CA LYS A 104 18.06 -10.31 16.33
C LYS A 104 16.61 -10.77 16.45
N GLU A 105 15.81 -10.04 17.24
CA GLU A 105 14.39 -10.30 17.41
C GLU A 105 13.62 -10.13 16.08
N ALA A 106 13.97 -9.12 15.28
CA ALA A 106 13.39 -8.92 13.96
C ALA A 106 13.62 -10.13 13.05
N SER A 107 14.85 -10.63 13.01
CA SER A 107 15.24 -11.78 12.20
C SER A 107 14.52 -13.06 12.62
N GLU A 108 14.46 -13.33 13.93
CA GLU A 108 13.75 -14.49 14.48
C GLU A 108 12.24 -14.44 14.18
N ARG A 109 11.59 -13.29 14.42
CA ARG A 109 10.18 -13.09 14.10
C ARG A 109 9.91 -13.22 12.60
N PHE A 110 10.78 -12.65 11.76
CA PHE A 110 10.64 -12.75 10.32
C PHE A 110 10.78 -14.20 9.84
N GLY A 111 11.76 -14.94 10.36
CA GLY A 111 11.94 -16.37 10.08
C GLY A 111 10.71 -17.19 10.48
N LYS A 112 10.12 -16.93 11.65
CA LYS A 112 8.87 -17.56 12.08
C LYS A 112 7.71 -17.24 11.13
N VAL A 113 7.52 -15.97 10.76
CA VAL A 113 6.48 -15.57 9.79
C VAL A 113 6.67 -16.28 8.44
N GLN A 114 7.91 -16.37 7.94
CA GLN A 114 8.19 -17.08 6.69
C GLN A 114 7.86 -18.57 6.79
N HIS A 115 8.22 -19.21 7.90
CA HIS A 115 7.94 -20.62 8.17
C HIS A 115 6.42 -20.88 8.24
N ASP A 116 5.70 -20.09 9.03
CA ASP A 116 4.25 -20.21 9.19
C ASP A 116 3.51 -19.98 7.86
N ARG A 117 3.96 -19.03 7.04
CA ARG A 117 3.40 -18.79 5.70
C ARG A 117 3.69 -19.93 4.73
N ALA A 118 4.85 -20.57 4.81
CA ALA A 118 5.17 -21.75 4.02
C ALA A 118 4.20 -22.89 4.37
N GLN A 119 4.00 -23.15 5.68
CA GLN A 119 3.01 -24.13 6.13
C GLN A 119 1.60 -23.83 5.61
N LEU A 120 1.14 -22.57 5.69
CA LEU A 120 -0.19 -22.20 5.16
C LEU A 120 -0.32 -22.42 3.65
N LYS A 121 0.73 -22.09 2.88
CA LYS A 121 0.73 -22.31 1.42
C LYS A 121 0.65 -23.79 1.07
N ASP A 122 1.39 -24.62 1.79
CA ASP A 122 1.42 -26.06 1.60
C ASP A 122 0.08 -26.67 2.03
N ALA A 123 -0.44 -26.29 3.20
CA ALA A 123 -1.76 -26.69 3.69
C ALA A 123 -2.87 -26.34 2.70
N ARG A 124 -2.86 -25.12 2.14
CA ARG A 124 -3.83 -24.72 1.12
C ARG A 124 -3.77 -25.63 -0.11
N THR A 125 -2.57 -25.93 -0.58
CA THR A 125 -2.35 -26.77 -1.77
C THR A 125 -2.81 -28.20 -1.51
N PHE A 126 -2.56 -28.70 -0.30
CA PHE A 126 -3.02 -29.99 0.17
C PHE A 126 -4.55 -30.06 0.27
N LEU A 127 -5.18 -29.08 0.93
CA LEU A 127 -6.63 -29.03 1.10
C LEU A 127 -7.39 -28.89 -0.21
N LYS A 128 -6.82 -28.25 -1.24
CA LYS A 128 -7.44 -28.23 -2.59
C LYS A 128 -7.69 -29.62 -3.15
N LYS A 129 -6.86 -30.60 -2.81
CA LYS A 129 -7.01 -32.01 -3.23
C LYS A 129 -7.83 -32.85 -2.23
N TRP A 130 -8.18 -32.28 -1.08
CA TRP A 130 -8.95 -32.96 -0.04
C TRP A 130 -10.39 -33.19 -0.48
N VAL A 131 -10.92 -34.36 -0.12
CA VAL A 131 -12.29 -34.81 -0.41
C VAL A 131 -13.03 -34.97 0.91
N GLY A 132 -14.22 -34.37 1.01
CA GLY A 132 -15.03 -34.38 2.23
C GLY A 132 -14.57 -33.36 3.28
N ARG A 133 -15.02 -33.58 4.52
CA ARG A 133 -14.72 -32.68 5.65
C ARG A 133 -13.27 -32.78 6.08
N VAL A 134 -12.71 -31.66 6.51
CA VAL A 134 -11.32 -31.56 6.97
C VAL A 134 -11.26 -32.04 8.42
N ALA A 135 -10.54 -33.14 8.65
CA ALA A 135 -10.30 -33.65 9.99
C ALA A 135 -9.28 -32.74 10.72
N SER A 136 -9.75 -32.01 11.73
CA SER A 136 -8.94 -31.02 12.47
C SER A 136 -7.67 -31.65 13.06
N ARG A 137 -7.78 -32.82 13.69
CA ARG A 137 -6.63 -33.50 14.31
C ARG A 137 -5.54 -33.86 13.29
N SER A 138 -5.92 -34.31 12.10
CA SER A 138 -4.97 -34.69 11.05
C SER A 138 -4.27 -33.46 10.47
N ILE A 139 -5.05 -32.44 10.09
CA ILE A 139 -4.50 -31.27 9.42
C ILE A 139 -3.63 -30.43 10.36
N THR A 140 -3.99 -30.33 11.64
CA THR A 140 -3.24 -29.55 12.65
C THR A 140 -2.01 -30.27 13.19
N ALA A 141 -1.95 -31.60 13.07
CA ALA A 141 -0.74 -32.38 13.32
C ALA A 141 0.29 -32.15 12.21
N THR A 142 -0.14 -32.13 10.95
CA THR A 142 0.74 -31.86 9.79
C THR A 142 1.14 -30.39 9.71
N TYR A 143 0.21 -29.47 10.00
CA TYR A 143 0.44 -28.03 9.93
C TYR A 143 0.08 -27.36 11.27
N PRO A 144 1.03 -27.32 12.23
CA PRO A 144 0.80 -26.74 13.55
C PRO A 144 0.28 -25.30 13.54
N VAL A 145 0.60 -24.51 12.50
CA VAL A 145 0.09 -23.14 12.32
C VAL A 145 -1.44 -23.07 12.25
N LEU A 146 -2.11 -24.17 11.89
CA LEU A 146 -3.57 -24.24 11.77
C LEU A 146 -4.29 -24.55 13.08
N LYS A 147 -3.58 -24.95 14.14
CA LYS A 147 -4.19 -25.28 15.45
C LYS A 147 -5.16 -24.21 15.98
N PRO A 148 -4.83 -22.90 15.98
CA PRO A 148 -5.77 -21.88 16.44
C PRO A 148 -6.88 -21.57 15.44
N LEU A 149 -6.80 -22.04 14.19
CA LEU A 149 -7.71 -21.71 13.10
C LEU A 149 -8.74 -22.82 12.84
N ILE A 150 -8.36 -24.08 13.04
CA ILE A 150 -9.16 -25.27 12.75
C ILE A 150 -9.30 -26.09 14.04
N THR A 151 -10.24 -25.70 14.91
CA THR A 151 -10.45 -26.31 16.24
C THR A 151 -11.35 -27.53 16.22
N SER A 152 -12.15 -27.71 15.17
CA SER A 152 -13.05 -28.84 14.97
C SER A 152 -13.09 -29.23 13.50
N ASP A 153 -13.65 -30.39 13.21
CA ASP A 153 -13.85 -30.83 11.84
C ASP A 153 -14.80 -29.86 11.12
N MET A 154 -14.36 -29.35 9.98
CA MET A 154 -15.07 -28.29 9.24
C MET A 154 -15.07 -28.58 7.75
N ASP A 155 -15.92 -27.86 7.02
CA ASP A 155 -15.96 -27.98 5.58
C ASP A 155 -14.69 -27.42 4.95
N LYS A 156 -14.35 -27.98 3.78
CA LYS A 156 -13.13 -27.64 3.05
C LYS A 156 -13.05 -26.15 2.73
N ASP A 157 -14.17 -25.55 2.33
CA ASP A 157 -14.21 -24.14 1.93
C ASP A 157 -14.00 -23.22 3.13
N ASP A 158 -14.57 -23.55 4.29
CA ASP A 158 -14.34 -22.82 5.54
C ASP A 158 -12.87 -22.89 5.97
N ALA A 159 -12.25 -24.07 5.87
CA ALA A 159 -10.84 -24.24 6.17
C ALA A 159 -9.94 -23.43 5.22
N LEU A 160 -10.27 -23.40 3.92
CA LEU A 160 -9.56 -22.59 2.93
C LEU A 160 -9.72 -21.09 3.20
N GLU A 161 -10.91 -20.64 3.62
CA GLU A 161 -11.13 -19.24 3.99
C GLU A 161 -10.34 -18.85 5.26
N ALA A 162 -10.31 -19.73 6.27
CA ALA A 162 -9.52 -19.53 7.49
C ALA A 162 -8.02 -19.40 7.17
N ILE A 163 -7.50 -20.25 6.29
CA ILE A 163 -6.11 -20.15 5.79
C ILE A 163 -5.87 -18.83 5.07
N ASP A 164 -6.80 -18.38 4.24
CA ASP A 164 -6.67 -17.11 3.50
C ASP A 164 -6.68 -15.90 4.43
N LYS A 165 -7.49 -15.92 5.49
CA LYS A 165 -7.48 -14.90 6.55
C LYS A 165 -6.14 -14.91 7.30
N ALA A 166 -5.63 -16.08 7.65
CA ALA A 166 -4.36 -16.22 8.35
C ALA A 166 -3.14 -15.78 7.50
N ASP A 167 -3.08 -16.14 6.21
CA ASP A 167 -1.98 -15.68 5.34
C ASP A 167 -2.02 -14.15 5.15
N LYS A 168 -3.21 -13.53 5.11
CA LYS A 168 -3.33 -12.06 5.10
C LYS A 168 -2.74 -11.44 6.36
N GLU A 169 -3.04 -11.97 7.54
CA GLU A 169 -2.49 -11.45 8.80
C GLU A 169 -0.99 -11.71 8.93
N LEU A 170 -0.49 -12.90 8.56
CA LEU A 170 0.95 -13.17 8.56
C LEU A 170 1.70 -12.28 7.57
N ARG A 171 1.11 -11.93 6.41
CA ARG A 171 1.70 -10.93 5.51
C ARG A 171 1.80 -9.56 6.17
N ARG A 172 0.76 -9.13 6.89
CA ARG A 172 0.72 -7.87 7.64
C ARG A 172 1.83 -7.84 8.69
N GLN A 173 1.95 -8.90 9.49
CA GLN A 173 3.00 -9.05 10.49
C GLN A 173 4.39 -9.08 9.85
N GLY A 174 4.57 -9.82 8.76
CA GLY A 174 5.82 -9.86 8.01
C GLY A 174 6.25 -8.48 7.53
N TRP A 175 5.31 -7.67 7.03
CA TRP A 175 5.59 -6.28 6.66
C TRP A 175 5.97 -5.41 7.86
N LEU A 176 5.30 -5.55 9.01
CA LEU A 176 5.67 -4.82 10.23
C LEU A 176 7.09 -5.15 10.69
N VAL A 177 7.50 -6.41 10.59
CA VAL A 177 8.86 -6.84 10.92
C VAL A 177 9.86 -6.31 9.89
N LEU A 178 9.54 -6.39 8.59
CA LEU A 178 10.40 -5.86 7.53
C LEU A 178 10.58 -4.33 7.59
N LEU A 179 9.64 -3.59 8.15
CA LEU A 179 9.78 -2.14 8.33
C LEU A 179 10.75 -1.77 9.45
N SER A 180 11.23 -2.72 10.26
CA SER A 180 12.22 -2.45 11.29
C SER A 180 13.56 -2.02 10.67
N ASP A 181 14.30 -1.18 11.39
CA ASP A 181 15.51 -0.53 10.87
C ASP A 181 16.56 -1.51 10.34
N SER A 182 16.58 -2.75 10.85
CA SER A 182 17.53 -3.78 10.44
C SER A 182 17.14 -4.54 9.17
N LEU A 183 15.84 -4.67 8.87
CA LEU A 183 15.34 -5.51 7.76
C LEU A 183 14.76 -4.69 6.61
N ILE A 184 14.51 -3.40 6.81
CA ILE A 184 13.92 -2.50 5.82
C ILE A 184 14.77 -2.36 4.55
N GLU A 185 16.09 -2.56 4.67
CA GLU A 185 17.00 -2.61 3.52
C GLU A 185 16.68 -3.76 2.55
N MET A 186 16.17 -4.90 3.03
CA MET A 186 15.84 -6.05 2.18
C MET A 186 14.80 -5.72 1.10
N PRO A 187 13.57 -5.26 1.43
CA PRO A 187 12.59 -4.88 0.42
C PRO A 187 13.04 -3.65 -0.38
N LEU A 188 13.72 -2.68 0.24
CA LEU A 188 14.22 -1.50 -0.47
C LEU A 188 15.20 -1.89 -1.58
N ASN A 189 16.23 -2.68 -1.27
CA ASN A 189 17.21 -3.15 -2.25
C ASN A 189 16.55 -3.94 -3.38
N ARG A 190 15.61 -4.84 -3.05
CA ARG A 190 14.85 -5.60 -4.06
C ARG A 190 14.12 -4.68 -5.03
N PHE A 191 13.42 -3.65 -4.52
CA PHE A 191 12.68 -2.72 -5.39
C PHE A 191 13.61 -1.80 -6.17
N MET A 192 14.71 -1.36 -5.58
CA MET A 192 15.70 -0.53 -6.28
C MET A 192 16.35 -1.27 -7.45
N VAL A 193 16.63 -2.56 -7.33
CA VAL A 193 17.12 -3.40 -8.45
C VAL A 193 16.08 -3.44 -9.58
N LEU A 194 14.80 -3.63 -9.25
CA LEU A 194 13.71 -3.63 -10.24
C LEU A 194 13.55 -2.28 -10.92
N ILE A 195 13.64 -1.17 -10.17
CA ILE A 195 13.61 0.20 -10.71
C ILE A 195 14.79 0.46 -11.65
N GLY A 196 15.99 0.00 -11.28
CA GLY A 196 17.18 0.09 -12.13
C GLY A 196 17.01 -0.64 -13.46
N GLY A 197 16.54 -1.89 -13.40
CA GLY A 197 16.24 -2.68 -14.61
C GLY A 197 15.17 -2.05 -15.50
N LEU A 198 14.13 -1.46 -14.89
CA LEU A 198 13.06 -0.77 -15.63
C LEU A 198 13.50 0.57 -16.22
N SER A 199 14.39 1.31 -15.55
CA SER A 199 14.95 2.55 -16.10
C SER A 199 15.74 2.28 -17.38
N TYR A 200 16.56 1.22 -17.38
CA TYR A 200 17.27 0.79 -18.59
C TYR A 200 16.32 0.37 -19.72
N GLN A 201 15.21 -0.32 -19.39
CA GLN A 201 14.18 -0.66 -20.38
C GLN A 201 13.44 0.58 -20.91
N GLU A 202 13.19 1.55 -20.03
CA GLU A 202 12.55 2.83 -20.38
C GLU A 202 13.41 3.64 -21.35
N ASP A 203 14.72 3.70 -21.13
CA ASP A 203 15.65 4.36 -22.06
C ASP A 203 15.64 3.71 -23.45
N LYS A 204 15.61 2.37 -23.50
CA LYS A 204 15.47 1.62 -24.76
C LYS A 204 14.13 1.90 -25.44
N ALA A 205 13.03 1.86 -24.69
CA ALA A 205 11.70 2.12 -25.23
C ALA A 205 11.55 3.58 -25.71
N ASN A 206 12.17 4.55 -25.03
CA ASN A 206 12.24 5.94 -25.47
C ASN A 206 12.98 6.08 -26.80
N ALA A 207 14.10 5.37 -26.96
CA ALA A 207 14.82 5.34 -28.24
C ALA A 207 13.98 4.68 -29.35
N GLU A 208 13.21 3.65 -29.03
CA GLU A 208 12.30 2.98 -29.96
C GLU A 208 11.16 3.90 -30.41
N VAL A 209 10.52 4.63 -29.48
CA VAL A 209 9.50 5.65 -29.81
C VAL A 209 10.07 6.72 -30.74
N LYS A 210 11.28 7.22 -30.46
CA LYS A 210 11.95 8.20 -31.34
C LYS A 210 12.14 7.65 -32.76
N ARG A 211 12.54 6.38 -32.91
CA ARG A 211 12.69 5.74 -34.23
C ARG A 211 11.35 5.50 -34.93
N ALA A 212 10.33 5.10 -34.18
CA ALA A 212 9.01 4.78 -34.71
C ALA A 212 8.19 6.02 -35.10
N SER A 213 8.49 7.19 -34.52
CA SER A 213 7.79 8.47 -34.78
C SER A 213 7.82 8.91 -36.26
N ALA A 214 8.69 8.33 -37.08
CA ALA A 214 8.79 8.61 -38.51
C ALA A 214 8.14 7.55 -39.42
N GLN A 215 7.59 6.46 -38.87
CA GLN A 215 7.18 5.26 -39.64
C GLN A 215 5.66 5.01 -39.69
N GLY A 216 4.83 5.91 -39.14
CA GLY A 216 3.37 5.84 -39.16
C GLY A 216 2.71 5.34 -37.87
N THR A 217 1.39 5.45 -37.81
CA THR A 217 0.59 5.47 -36.57
C THR A 217 0.57 4.18 -35.77
N VAL A 218 0.66 3.00 -36.41
CA VAL A 218 0.54 1.71 -35.71
C VAL A 218 1.84 1.34 -34.97
N ALA A 219 3.00 1.51 -35.62
CA ALA A 219 4.29 1.26 -35.00
C ALA A 219 4.56 2.24 -33.86
N GLU A 220 4.23 3.52 -34.07
CA GLU A 220 4.28 4.56 -33.05
C GLU A 220 3.36 4.24 -31.86
N ALA A 221 2.09 3.89 -32.11
CA ALA A 221 1.15 3.54 -31.05
C ALA A 221 1.62 2.32 -30.22
N LYS A 222 2.21 1.31 -30.86
CA LYS A 222 2.76 0.13 -30.18
C LYS A 222 3.96 0.51 -29.31
N ALA A 223 4.89 1.32 -29.83
CA ALA A 223 6.05 1.79 -29.08
C ALA A 223 5.63 2.65 -27.86
N LEU A 224 4.66 3.55 -28.05
CA LEU A 224 4.10 4.36 -26.96
C LEU A 224 3.39 3.50 -25.90
N SER A 225 2.64 2.48 -26.32
CA SER A 225 2.00 1.54 -25.38
C SER A 225 3.03 0.75 -24.57
N ASN A 226 4.12 0.30 -25.20
CA ASN A 226 5.21 -0.39 -24.51
C ASN A 226 5.88 0.53 -23.48
N LEU A 227 6.24 1.75 -23.89
CA LEU A 227 6.82 2.77 -23.00
C LEU A 227 5.90 3.05 -21.80
N LYS A 228 4.60 3.25 -22.04
CA LYS A 228 3.60 3.46 -20.98
C LYS A 228 3.53 2.27 -20.01
N GLY A 229 3.63 1.03 -20.52
CA GLY A 229 3.66 -0.18 -19.71
C GLY A 229 4.92 -0.28 -18.82
N ILE A 230 6.08 0.12 -19.35
CA ILE A 230 7.35 0.17 -18.59
C ILE A 230 7.29 1.25 -17.52
N ALA A 231 6.93 2.48 -17.89
CA ALA A 231 6.79 3.62 -16.98
C ALA A 231 5.78 3.32 -15.85
N GLY A 232 4.64 2.68 -16.18
CA GLY A 232 3.64 2.27 -15.20
C GLY A 232 4.17 1.26 -14.16
N ARG A 233 4.99 0.29 -14.59
CA ARG A 233 5.66 -0.68 -13.69
C ARG A 233 6.72 0.00 -12.84
N LYS A 234 7.52 0.91 -13.42
CA LYS A 234 8.54 1.67 -12.70
C LYS A 234 7.90 2.52 -11.60
N GLY A 235 6.89 3.32 -11.94
CA GLY A 235 6.15 4.14 -10.98
C GLY A 235 5.41 3.33 -9.92
N HIS A 236 5.04 2.07 -10.18
CA HIS A 236 4.55 1.17 -9.14
C HIS A 236 5.61 0.87 -8.08
N TYR A 237 6.82 0.47 -8.48
CA TYR A 237 7.89 0.16 -7.53
C TYR A 237 8.44 1.40 -6.82
N GLU A 238 8.55 2.54 -7.51
CA GLU A 238 8.91 3.82 -6.88
C GLU A 238 7.91 4.21 -5.78
N ARG A 239 6.60 4.03 -6.04
CA ARG A 239 5.58 4.20 -4.99
C ARG A 239 5.79 3.21 -3.85
N MET A 240 6.11 1.95 -4.11
CA MET A 240 6.39 0.98 -3.03
C MET A 240 7.57 1.42 -2.16
N VAL A 241 8.69 1.85 -2.77
CA VAL A 241 9.86 2.39 -2.07
C VAL A 241 9.46 3.59 -1.23
N THR A 242 8.72 4.54 -1.81
CA THR A 242 8.22 5.73 -1.10
C THR A 242 7.38 5.35 0.11
N GLN A 243 6.45 4.40 -0.05
CA GLN A 243 5.58 3.96 1.05
C GLN A 243 6.37 3.28 2.17
N ILE A 244 7.38 2.47 1.83
CA ILE A 244 8.27 1.82 2.82
C ILE A 244 9.05 2.87 3.60
N LEU A 245 9.64 3.86 2.91
CA LEU A 245 10.39 4.93 3.55
C LEU A 245 9.51 5.79 4.46
N LEU A 246 8.28 6.13 4.04
CA LEU A 246 7.35 6.90 4.86
C LEU A 246 6.77 6.10 6.03
N ALA A 247 6.67 4.77 5.90
CA ALA A 247 6.22 3.90 6.99
C ALA A 247 7.21 3.86 8.17
N ASN A 248 8.49 4.15 7.93
CA ASN A 248 9.51 4.32 8.96
C ASN A 248 10.25 5.67 8.84
N PRO A 249 9.67 6.77 9.41
CA PRO A 249 10.26 8.11 9.34
C PRO A 249 11.65 8.21 9.98
N SER A 250 11.93 7.41 11.01
CA SER A 250 13.22 7.38 11.70
C SER A 250 14.33 6.89 10.78
N TYR A 251 14.11 5.75 10.12
CA TYR A 251 15.03 5.22 9.12
C TYR A 251 15.29 6.23 7.99
N LEU A 252 14.22 6.85 7.45
CA LEU A 252 14.33 7.86 6.41
C LEU A 252 15.16 9.08 6.86
N LYS A 253 14.96 9.54 8.10
CA LYS A 253 15.73 10.64 8.69
C LYS A 253 17.21 10.29 8.78
N ASP A 254 17.54 9.09 9.21
CA ASP A 254 18.93 8.65 9.35
C ASP A 254 19.60 8.39 8.00
N LEU A 255 18.86 7.84 7.03
CA LEU A 255 19.31 7.73 5.64
C LEU A 255 19.67 9.11 5.04
N LYS A 256 18.87 10.14 5.34
CA LYS A 256 19.15 11.52 4.91
C LYS A 256 20.33 12.19 5.62
N LYS A 257 20.69 11.73 6.82
CA LYS A 257 21.80 12.28 7.63
C LYS A 257 23.17 11.76 7.24
N ARG A 258 23.30 10.69 6.43
CA ARG A 258 24.57 10.10 5.97
C ARG A 258 25.38 11.01 5.01
N LYS A 259 25.42 12.32 5.29
CA LYS A 259 26.07 13.36 4.49
C LYS A 259 27.57 13.44 4.83
N SER A 260 28.41 13.22 3.84
CA SER A 260 29.63 14.02 3.67
C SER A 260 29.53 14.75 2.32
N TRP A 261 30.14 15.92 2.18
CA TRP A 261 30.13 16.66 0.90
C TRP A 261 30.74 15.83 -0.25
N LEU A 262 31.72 14.97 0.07
CA LEU A 262 32.33 13.97 -0.80
C LEU A 262 31.37 12.81 -1.20
N SER A 263 30.25 12.60 -0.50
CA SER A 263 29.31 11.51 -0.78
C SER A 263 28.21 11.87 -1.79
N ARG A 264 28.12 13.13 -2.26
CA ARG A 264 27.07 13.53 -3.21
C ARG A 264 27.16 12.83 -4.57
N GLU A 265 28.37 12.56 -5.06
CA GLU A 265 28.60 11.81 -6.31
C GLU A 265 28.54 10.29 -6.11
N LYS A 266 28.76 9.81 -4.87
CA LYS A 266 28.73 8.38 -4.50
C LYS A 266 27.43 7.93 -3.84
N ALA A 267 26.42 8.81 -3.79
CA ALA A 267 25.16 8.50 -3.13
C ALA A 267 24.47 7.32 -3.83
N SER A 268 24.06 6.33 -3.03
CA SER A 268 23.35 5.17 -3.56
C SER A 268 22.06 5.62 -4.27
N SER A 269 21.57 4.81 -5.21
CA SER A 269 20.30 5.10 -5.89
C SER A 269 19.15 5.31 -4.89
N LEU A 270 19.18 4.57 -3.77
CA LEU A 270 18.20 4.69 -2.68
C LEU A 270 18.34 6.02 -1.93
N GLU A 271 19.56 6.48 -1.65
CA GLU A 271 19.79 7.78 -1.00
C GLU A 271 19.34 8.95 -1.87
N ARG A 272 19.55 8.85 -3.20
CA ARG A 272 19.03 9.84 -4.16
C ARG A 272 17.51 9.87 -4.13
N PHE A 273 16.87 8.71 -4.20
CA PHE A 273 15.42 8.58 -4.13
C PHE A 273 14.84 9.13 -2.81
N ALA A 274 15.50 8.84 -1.69
CA ALA A 274 15.05 9.25 -0.37
C ALA A 274 15.08 10.78 -0.17
N ARG A 275 15.93 11.53 -0.90
CA ARG A 275 16.00 13.00 -0.78
C ARG A 275 14.67 13.66 -1.09
N ASP A 276 13.96 13.14 -2.08
CA ASP A 276 12.71 13.70 -2.60
C ASP A 276 11.49 13.36 -1.72
N VAL A 277 11.66 12.44 -0.77
CA VAL A 277 10.59 11.98 0.13
C VAL A 277 10.75 12.63 1.49
N THR A 278 9.87 13.57 1.87
CA THR A 278 9.92 14.23 3.18
C THR A 278 8.59 14.10 3.91
N PRO A 279 8.53 13.39 5.05
CA PRO A 279 7.31 13.31 5.85
C PRO A 279 7.02 14.66 6.52
N HIS A 280 5.76 14.92 6.80
CA HIS A 280 5.34 16.08 7.58
C HIS A 280 5.67 15.86 9.05
N SER A 281 6.31 16.84 9.67
CA SER A 281 6.63 16.80 11.10
C SER A 281 5.44 17.24 11.94
N LEU A 282 5.13 16.51 13.01
CA LEU A 282 4.09 16.90 13.96
C LEU A 282 4.66 17.68 15.14
N LYS A 283 4.21 18.92 15.34
CA LYS A 283 4.41 19.65 16.61
C LYS A 283 3.27 19.32 17.57
N GLU A 284 3.39 18.19 18.26
CA GLU A 284 2.30 17.55 19.02
C GLU A 284 1.49 18.49 19.93
N ARG A 285 2.15 19.37 20.70
CA ARG A 285 1.45 20.33 21.59
C ARG A 285 0.58 21.33 20.82
N ALA A 286 1.12 21.91 19.74
CA ALA A 286 0.38 22.85 18.92
C ALA A 286 -0.78 22.15 18.22
N TRP A 287 -0.49 20.97 17.65
CA TRP A 287 -1.50 20.12 17.02
C TRP A 287 -2.64 19.73 17.95
N LEU A 288 -2.35 19.34 19.20
CA LEU A 288 -3.38 19.02 20.20
C LEU A 288 -4.29 20.21 20.50
N ASN A 289 -3.73 21.42 20.59
CA ASN A 289 -4.53 22.62 20.82
C ASN A 289 -5.45 22.93 19.63
N ASP A 290 -4.92 22.81 18.40
CA ASP A 290 -5.70 23.02 17.18
C ASP A 290 -6.82 21.98 17.04
N MET A 291 -6.52 20.71 17.35
CA MET A 291 -7.50 19.62 17.35
C MET A 291 -8.62 19.82 18.37
N LYS A 292 -8.28 20.23 19.60
CA LYS A 292 -9.28 20.50 20.64
C LYS A 292 -10.21 21.64 20.25
N LYS A 293 -9.67 22.73 19.68
CA LYS A 293 -10.48 23.83 19.16
C LYS A 293 -11.43 23.35 18.07
N LYS A 294 -10.91 22.58 17.10
CA LYS A 294 -11.72 22.05 16.00
C LYS A 294 -12.87 21.15 16.46
N ILE A 295 -12.64 20.33 17.49
CA ILE A 295 -13.69 19.46 18.04
C ILE A 295 -14.70 20.26 18.88
N ALA A 296 -14.27 21.33 19.54
CA ALA A 296 -15.13 22.16 20.37
C ALA A 296 -16.07 23.09 19.56
N GLY A 297 -15.71 23.42 18.30
CA GLY A 297 -16.44 24.36 17.46
C GLY A 297 -15.86 25.77 17.55
#